data_AF-A0A6L7NKA9-F1
#
_entry.id   AF-A0A6L7NKA9-F1
#
_cell.length_a   1.000
_cell.length_b   1.000
_cell.length_c   1.000
_cell.angle_alpha   90.00
_cell.angle_beta   90.00
_cell.angle_gamma   90.00
#
_symmetry.space_group_name_H-M   'P 1'
#
loop_
_entity.id
_entity.type
_entity.pdbx_description
1 polymer ?
#
loop_
_entity_poly.entity_id
_entity_poly.type
_entity_poly.pdbx_seq_one_letter_code
_entity_poly.pdbx_strand_id
1 'polypeptide(L)' 'MSLHQPRIPAMAVVLRVVSILGMGLTSSAAVLLLVGAEWLWAGVAVAAFVPFLAMMWLVDRMIPDPRSRR' A
#
# COMPACT_ATOMS: atom_id res chain seq x y z
N MET A 1 -14.05 -32.76 -0.92
CA MET A 1 -12.96 -32.01 -0.24
C MET A 1 -13.33 -30.53 -0.26
N SER A 2 -14.04 -30.06 0.75
CA SER A 2 -14.56 -28.68 0.80
C SER A 2 -13.43 -27.69 1.07
N LEU A 3 -13.09 -26.88 0.08
CA LEU A 3 -12.17 -25.76 0.20
C LEU A 3 -12.75 -24.76 1.22
N HIS A 4 -12.33 -24.85 2.47
CA HIS A 4 -12.50 -23.77 3.45
C HIS A 4 -11.64 -22.59 2.96
N GLN A 5 -12.19 -21.75 2.09
CA GLN A 5 -11.56 -20.48 1.76
C GLN A 5 -11.54 -19.62 3.04
N PRO A 6 -10.36 -19.18 3.51
CA PRO A 6 -10.32 -18.19 4.57
C PRO A 6 -11.12 -16.97 4.08
N ARG A 7 -12.13 -16.57 4.85
CA ARG A 7 -12.97 -15.41 4.51
C ARG A 7 -12.11 -14.16 4.69
N ILE A 8 -11.38 -13.78 3.65
CA ILE A 8 -10.67 -12.50 3.62
C ILE A 8 -11.75 -11.41 3.65
N PRO A 9 -11.74 -10.50 4.63
CA PRO A 9 -12.71 -9.42 4.67
C PRO A 9 -12.57 -8.57 3.41
N ALA A 10 -13.68 -8.33 2.71
CA ALA A 10 -13.68 -7.54 1.47
C ALA A 10 -13.03 -6.16 1.65
N MET A 11 -13.17 -5.58 2.85
CA MET A 11 -12.52 -4.33 3.24
C MET A 11 -10.99 -4.38 3.11
N ALA A 12 -10.35 -5.49 3.50
CA ALA A 12 -8.90 -5.62 3.41
C ALA A 12 -8.41 -5.65 1.95
N VAL A 13 -9.20 -6.23 1.04
CA VAL A 13 -8.91 -6.21 -0.40
C VAL A 13 -9.00 -4.78 -0.94
N VAL A 14 -10.06 -4.05 -0.62
CA VAL A 14 -10.24 -2.65 -1.04
C VAL A 14 -9.10 -1.77 -0.53
N LEU A 15 -8.78 -1.86 0.77
CA LEU A 15 -7.69 -1.09 1.37
C LEU A 15 -6.34 -1.41 0.73
N ARG A 16 -6.07 -2.68 0.38
CA ARG A 16 -4.86 -3.08 -0.32
C ARG A 16 -4.77 -2.44 -1.70
N VAL A 17 -5.86 -2.50 -2.48
CA VAL A 17 -5.91 -1.89 -3.82
C VAL A 17 -5.66 -0.38 -3.74
N VAL A 18 -6.34 0.32 -2.83
CA VAL A 18 -6.14 1.77 -2.62
C VAL A 18 -4.70 2.08 -2.22
N SER A 19 -4.11 1.27 -1.33
CA SER A 19 -2.72 1.46 -0.90
C SER A 19 -1.74 1.30 -2.07
N ILE A 20 -1.90 0.26 -2.89
CA ILE A 20 -1.03 0.01 -4.05
C ILE A 20 -1.15 1.16 -5.07
N LEU A 21 -2.37 1.59 -5.37
CA LEU A 21 -2.60 2.70 -6.30
C LEU A 21 -2.02 4.01 -5.77
N GLY A 22 -2.23 4.32 -4.48
CA GLY A 22 -1.68 5.52 -3.84
C GLY A 22 -0.16 5.52 -3.80
N MET A 23 0.46 4.39 -3.44
CA MET A 23 1.92 4.23 -3.46
C MET A 23 2.50 4.41 -4.88
N GLY A 24 1.88 3.79 -5.90
CA GLY A 24 2.32 3.92 -7.28
C GLY A 24 2.18 5.34 -7.84
N LEU A 25 1.09 6.03 -7.50
CA LEU A 25 0.87 7.42 -7.90
C LEU A 25 1.88 8.36 -7.25
N THR A 26 2.06 8.25 -5.94
CA THR A 26 2.99 9.09 -5.17
C THR A 26 4.45 8.85 -5.56
N SER A 27 4.85 7.60 -5.82
CA SER A 27 6.18 7.30 -6.32
C SER A 27 6.41 7.87 -7.73
N SER A 28 5.41 7.76 -8.62
CA SER A 28 5.52 8.32 -9.97
C SER A 28 5.60 9.84 -9.94
N ALA A 29 4.77 10.50 -9.12
CA ALA A 29 4.82 11.95 -8.93
C ALA A 29 6.17 12.41 -8.36
N ALA A 30 6.72 11.69 -7.37
CA ALA A 30 8.02 12.01 -6.79
C ALA A 30 9.14 11.95 -7.85
N VAL A 31 9.15 10.93 -8.69
CA VAL A 31 10.13 10.80 -9.79
C VAL A 31 9.98 11.93 -10.80
N LEU A 32 8.74 12.26 -11.22
CA LEU A 32 8.50 13.35 -12.17
C LEU A 32 8.94 14.72 -11.61
N LEU A 33 8.69 14.97 -10.33
CA LEU A 33 9.09 16.20 -9.66
C LEU A 33 10.61 16.30 -9.47
N LEU A 34 11.29 15.17 -9.19
CA LEU A 34 12.76 15.10 -9.17
C LEU A 34 13.35 15.41 -10.54
N VAL A 35 12.76 14.87 -11.62
CA VAL A 35 13.18 15.17 -13.00
C VAL A 35 13.01 16.67 -13.31
N GLY A 36 11.96 17.30 -12.80
CA GLY A 36 11.73 18.75 -12.90
C GLY A 36 12.62 19.61 -12.00
N ALA A 37 13.54 19.03 -11.21
CA ALA A 37 14.36 19.70 -10.20
C ALA A 37 13.56 20.41 -9.07
N GLU A 38 12.31 20.01 -8.85
CA GLU A 38 11.43 20.55 -7.81
C GLU A 38 11.60 19.77 -6.49
N TRP A 39 12.77 19.94 -5.85
CA TRP A 39 13.19 19.15 -4.68
C TRP A 39 12.21 19.19 -3.51
N LEU A 40 11.59 20.34 -3.22
CA LEU A 40 10.62 20.48 -2.13
C LEU A 40 9.35 19.68 -2.42
N TRP A 41 8.80 19.80 -3.63
CA TRP A 41 7.59 19.08 -4.03
C TRP A 41 7.85 17.58 -4.17
N ALA A 42 9.03 17.18 -4.65
CA ALA A 42 9.46 15.79 -4.62
C ALA A 42 9.47 15.23 -3.18
N GLY A 43 10.00 16.00 -2.22
CA GLY A 43 9.96 15.64 -0.81
C GLY A 43 8.52 15.46 -0.28
N VAL A 44 7.60 16.36 -0.66
CA VAL A 44 6.17 16.25 -0.31
C VAL A 44 5.53 15.01 -0.94
N ALA A 45 5.83 14.69 -2.19
CA ALA A 45 5.31 13.51 -2.87
C ALA A 45 5.81 12.21 -2.21
N VAL A 46 7.08 12.16 -1.77
CA VAL A 46 7.62 11.06 -0.97
C VAL A 46 6.93 10.98 0.39
N ALA A 47 6.69 12.12 1.06
CA ALA A 47 5.96 12.12 2.32
C ALA A 47 4.51 11.61 2.15
N ALA A 48 3.87 11.91 1.03
CA ALA A 48 2.54 11.41 0.69
C ALA A 48 2.49 9.89 0.46
N PHE A 49 3.63 9.22 0.23
CA PHE A 49 3.72 7.76 0.17
C PHE A 49 3.48 7.11 1.53
N VAL A 50 3.93 7.75 2.61
CA VAL A 50 3.90 7.21 3.99
C VAL A 50 2.51 6.77 4.46
N PRO A 51 1.41 7.55 4.30
CA PRO A 51 0.09 7.09 4.72
C PRO A 51 -0.37 5.83 3.97
N PHE A 52 -0.05 5.69 2.68
CA PHE A 52 -0.41 4.48 1.91
C PHE A 52 0.43 3.28 2.33
N LEU A 53 1.70 3.49 2.67
CA LEU A 53 2.55 2.45 3.23
C LEU A 53 2.03 1.99 4.61
N ALA A 54 1.66 2.92 5.48
CA ALA A 54 1.07 2.61 6.78
C ALA A 54 -0.26 1.86 6.64
N MET A 55 -1.09 2.24 5.67
CA MET A 55 -2.35 1.56 5.37
C MET A 55 -2.12 0.13 4.90
N MET A 56 -1.13 -0.10 4.02
CA MET A 56 -0.74 -1.44 3.59
C MET A 56 -0.28 -2.31 4.77
N TRP A 57 0.56 -1.76 5.64
CA TRP A 57 1.03 -2.45 6.84
C TRP A 57 -0.12 -2.82 7.80
N LEU A 58 -1.11 -1.94 7.92
CA LEU A 58 -2.32 -2.23 8.70
C LEU A 58 -3.13 -3.37 8.08
N VAL A 59 -3.29 -3.38 6.75
CA VAL A 59 -3.98 -4.46 6.03
C VAL A 59 -3.30 -5.80 6.24
N ASP A 60 -1.96 -5.85 6.22
CA ASP A 60 -1.22 -7.10 6.44
C ASP A 60 -1.44 -7.66 7.86
N ARG A 61 -1.67 -6.79 8.85
CA ARG A 61 -2.08 -7.24 10.19
C ARG A 61 -3.51 -7.77 10.26
N MET A 62 -4.40 -7.29 9.40
CA MET A 62 -5.79 -7.77 9.32
C MET A 62 -5.91 -9.13 8.63
N ILE A 63 -4.93 -9.51 7.80
CA ILE A 63 -4.90 -10.79 7.09
C ILE A 63 -3.85 -11.68 7.76
N PRO A 64 -4.21 -12.46 8.81
CA PRO A 64 -3.28 -13.38 9.43
C PRO A 64 -2.80 -14.41 8.40
N ASP A 65 -1.50 -14.42 8.13
CA ASP A 65 -0.89 -15.37 7.20
C ASP A 65 -0.92 -16.79 7.81
N PRO A 66 -1.68 -17.74 7.24
CA PRO A 66 -1.76 -19.10 7.75
C PRO A 66 -0.44 -19.87 7.66
N ARG A 67 0.57 -19.35 6.94
CA ARG A 67 1.91 -19.94 6.84
C ARG A 67 2.84 -19.56 7.99
N SER A 68 2.50 -18.57 8.81
CA SER A 68 3.32 -18.15 9.97
C SER A 68 3.31 -19.11 11.18
N ARG A 69 2.48 -20.17 11.13
CA ARG A 69 2.35 -21.20 12.19
C ARG A 69 3.10 -22.51 11.90
N ARG A 70 3.98 -22.56 10.91
CA ARG A 70 4.83 -23.73 10.65
C ARG A 70 6.25 -23.52 11.15
#